data_AF-A0A7T0BYI3-F1
#
_entry.id   AF-A0A7T0BYI3-F1
#
_cell.length_a   1.000
_cell.length_b   1.000
_cell.length_c   1.000
_cell.angle_alpha   90.00
_cell.angle_beta   90.00
_cell.angle_gamma   90.00
#
_symmetry.space_group_name_H-M   'P 1'
#
loop_
_entity.id
_entity.type
_entity.pdbx_description
1 polymer ?
#
loop_
_entity_poly.entity_id
_entity_poly.type
_entity_poly.pdbx_seq_one_letter_code
_entity_poly.pdbx_strand_id
1 'polypeptide(L)'
;MAKRKRKKENPLAGQINFYKAMAVLGLIIAGTFIYYFLDSAPHLTAHPYHIPTDTAANCLECHLGQTKNVPIMPHRPMEGCTYCHTPQETEN
;
A
#
# COMPACT_ATOMS: atom_id res chain seq x y z
N MET A 1 55.33 -29.49 22.21
CA MET A 1 55.04 -28.04 22.17
C MET A 1 54.01 -27.77 21.07
N ALA A 2 52.80 -27.32 21.42
CA ALA A 2 51.75 -27.06 20.43
C ALA A 2 51.83 -25.62 19.90
N LYS A 3 52.03 -25.44 18.58
CA LYS A 3 52.00 -24.13 17.92
C LYS A 3 50.57 -23.58 17.92
N ARG A 4 50.30 -22.57 18.75
CA ARG A 4 49.03 -21.82 18.76
C ARG A 4 48.97 -20.97 17.48
N LYS A 5 48.12 -21.35 16.51
CA LYS A 5 47.86 -20.55 15.30
C LYS A 5 47.22 -19.22 15.73
N ARG A 6 47.90 -18.09 15.58
CA ARG A 6 47.29 -16.76 15.76
C ARG A 6 46.33 -16.51 14.60
N LYS A 7 45.08 -16.20 14.93
CA LYS A 7 44.04 -15.79 13.97
C LYS A 7 44.46 -14.42 13.41
N LYS A 8 44.64 -14.32 12.10
CA LYS A 8 44.96 -13.05 11.43
C LYS A 8 43.67 -12.21 11.43
N GLU A 9 43.61 -11.20 12.29
CA GLU A 9 42.45 -10.31 12.38
C GLU A 9 42.42 -9.41 11.14
N ASN A 10 41.24 -9.29 10.53
CA ASN A 10 41.06 -8.55 9.30
C ASN A 10 40.88 -7.07 9.67
N PRO A 11 41.80 -6.16 9.31
CA PRO A 11 41.77 -4.78 9.80
C PRO A 11 40.54 -3.98 9.35
N LEU A 12 39.85 -4.44 8.31
CA LEU A 12 38.61 -3.85 7.81
C LEU A 12 37.33 -4.43 8.44
N ALA A 13 37.43 -5.39 9.37
CA ALA A 13 36.26 -6.07 9.92
C ALA A 13 35.26 -5.11 10.57
N GLY A 14 35.74 -4.07 11.27
CA GLY A 14 34.89 -3.03 11.86
C GLY A 14 34.14 -2.22 10.81
N GLN A 15 34.81 -1.82 9.74
CA GLN A 15 34.21 -1.07 8.62
C GLN A 15 33.18 -1.91 7.86
N ILE A 16 33.49 -3.19 7.60
CA ILE A 16 32.55 -4.12 6.96
C ILE A 16 31.30 -4.31 7.81
N ASN A 17 31.44 -4.45 9.12
CA ASN A 17 30.30 -4.60 10.03
C ASN A 17 29.46 -3.31 10.10
N PHE A 18 30.09 -2.14 10.04
CA PHE A 18 29.38 -0.86 9.95
C PHE A 18 28.51 -0.78 8.69
N TYR A 19 29.08 -1.05 7.51
CA TYR A 19 28.32 -1.02 6.26
C TYR A 19 27.21 -2.07 6.21
N LYS A 20 27.43 -3.25 6.80
CA LYS A 20 26.38 -4.27 6.98
C LYS A 20 25.21 -3.74 7.83
N ALA A 21 25.50 -3.11 8.96
CA ALA A 21 24.48 -2.52 9.82
C ALA A 21 23.70 -1.41 9.09
N MET A 22 24.41 -0.54 8.35
CA MET A 22 23.78 0.52 7.55
C MET A 22 22.92 -0.03 6.42
N ALA A 23 23.36 -1.11 5.76
CA ALA A 23 22.57 -1.77 4.71
C ALA A 23 21.28 -2.38 5.26
N VAL A 24 21.34 -3.04 6.42
CA VAL A 24 20.15 -3.57 7.11
C VAL A 24 19.19 -2.45 7.51
N LEU A 25 19.73 -1.37 8.08
CA LEU A 25 18.92 -0.21 8.45
C LEU A 25 18.23 0.42 7.24
N GLY A 26 18.95 0.56 6.12
CA GLY A 26 18.37 1.05 4.86
C GLY A 26 17.23 0.16 4.34
N LEU A 27 17.38 -1.16 4.44
CA LEU A 27 16.34 -2.11 4.06
C LEU A 27 15.08 -1.98 4.94
N ILE A 28 15.26 -1.81 6.26
CA ILE A 28 14.15 -1.60 7.20
C ILE A 28 13.41 -0.31 6.83
N ILE A 29 14.14 0.79 6.64
CA ILE A 29 13.55 2.09 6.30
C ILE A 29 12.78 1.97 4.98
N ALA A 30 13.40 1.46 3.92
CA ALA A 30 12.74 1.27 2.63
C ALA A 30 11.47 0.41 2.75
N GLY A 31 11.54 -0.71 3.48
CA GLY A 31 10.39 -1.56 3.75
C GLY A 31 9.25 -0.83 4.46
N THR A 32 9.57 -0.02 5.48
CA THR A 32 8.54 0.78 6.19
C THR A 32 7.90 1.83 5.29
N PHE A 33 8.67 2.53 4.46
CA PHE A 33 8.12 3.49 3.50
C PHE A 33 7.17 2.83 2.50
N ILE A 34 7.55 1.67 1.96
CA ILE A 34 6.70 0.90 1.05
C ILE A 34 5.41 0.47 1.75
N TYR A 35 5.51 -0.05 2.98
CA TYR A 35 4.37 -0.46 3.77
C TYR A 35 3.39 0.70 4.00
N TYR A 36 3.87 1.83 4.52
CA TYR A 36 3.02 3.00 4.78
C TYR A 36 2.45 3.61 3.50
N PHE A 37 3.17 3.55 2.39
CA PHE A 37 2.65 3.98 1.10
C PHE A 37 1.45 3.12 0.67
N LEU A 38 1.55 1.80 0.80
CA LEU A 38 0.45 0.89 0.48
C LEU A 38 -0.72 1.01 1.48
N ASP A 39 -0.42 1.21 2.77
CA ASP A 39 -1.41 1.40 3.83
C ASP A 39 -2.15 2.74 3.73
N SER A 40 -1.48 3.77 3.20
CA SER A 40 -2.10 5.08 2.96
C SER A 40 -3.16 5.07 1.86
N ALA A 41 -3.26 3.98 1.08
CA ALA A 41 -4.38 3.80 0.18
C ALA A 41 -5.65 3.62 1.04
N PRO A 42 -6.68 4.47 0.88
CA PRO A 42 -7.89 4.36 1.68
C PRO A 42 -8.49 2.97 1.47
N HIS A 43 -8.65 2.22 2.55
CA HIS A 43 -9.38 0.96 2.50
C HIS A 43 -10.79 1.23 1.96
N LEU A 44 -11.23 0.44 0.98
CA LEU A 44 -12.63 0.42 0.51
C LEU A 44 -13.50 -0.22 1.61
N THR A 45 -13.62 0.48 2.73
CA THR A 45 -14.46 0.08 3.86
C THR A 45 -15.92 0.38 3.53
N ALA A 46 -16.80 -0.54 3.89
CA ALA A 46 -18.24 -0.33 3.75
C ALA A 46 -18.66 0.85 4.61
N HIS A 47 -19.07 1.95 3.98
CA HIS A 47 -19.59 3.12 4.66
C HIS A 47 -21.11 3.07 4.66
N PRO A 48 -21.82 3.50 5.72
CA PRO A 48 -23.30 3.54 5.75
C PRO A 48 -23.95 4.39 4.64
N TYR A 49 -23.16 5.20 3.93
CA TYR A 49 -23.61 6.04 2.81
C TYR A 49 -23.25 5.46 1.44
N HIS A 50 -22.53 4.33 1.40
CA HIS A 50 -22.19 3.62 0.16
C HIS A 50 -23.12 2.42 0.01
N ILE A 51 -24.21 2.61 -0.73
CA ILE A 51 -25.23 1.60 -0.98
C ILE A 51 -24.99 0.99 -2.37
N PRO A 52 -24.43 -0.23 -2.47
CA PRO A 52 -24.03 -0.81 -3.75
C PRO A 52 -25.20 -1.22 -4.65
N THR A 53 -26.42 -1.20 -4.15
CA THR A 53 -27.63 -1.54 -4.90
C THR A 53 -28.30 -0.31 -5.53
N ASP A 54 -27.75 0.89 -5.32
CA ASP A 54 -28.33 2.12 -5.84
C ASP A 54 -28.17 2.24 -7.36
N THR A 55 -29.08 2.99 -7.97
CA THR A 55 -29.04 3.25 -9.41
C THR A 55 -27.87 4.18 -9.76
N ALA A 56 -27.38 4.08 -10.99
CA ALA A 56 -26.29 4.94 -11.48
C ALA A 56 -26.59 6.45 -11.31
N ALA A 57 -27.85 6.87 -11.44
CA ALA A 57 -28.26 8.25 -11.23
C ALA A 57 -27.98 8.73 -9.79
N ASN A 58 -28.35 7.91 -8.79
CA ASN A 58 -28.15 8.23 -7.38
C ASN A 58 -26.65 8.31 -7.01
N CYS A 59 -25.80 7.49 -7.63
CA CYS A 59 -24.35 7.57 -7.43
C CYS A 59 -23.77 8.91 -7.91
N LEU A 60 -24.23 9.40 -9.06
CA LEU A 60 -23.75 10.64 -9.66
C LEU A 60 -24.20 11.90 -8.91
N GLU A 61 -25.33 11.85 -8.18
CA GLU A 61 -25.78 12.98 -7.36
C GLU A 61 -24.75 13.39 -6.29
N CYS A 62 -24.07 12.41 -5.68
CA CYS A 62 -23.00 12.69 -4.73
C CYS A 62 -21.64 12.91 -5.43
N HIS A 63 -21.31 12.10 -6.43
CA HIS A 63 -19.99 12.12 -7.09
C HIS A 63 -19.77 13.29 -8.05
N LEU A 64 -20.81 13.76 -8.75
CA LEU A 64 -20.75 14.93 -9.63
C LEU A 64 -21.35 16.17 -8.97
N GLY A 65 -22.41 15.99 -8.18
CA GLY A 65 -23.10 17.10 -7.53
C GLY A 65 -22.38 17.67 -6.30
N GLN A 66 -21.38 16.96 -5.75
CA GLN A 66 -20.65 17.33 -4.52
C GLN A 66 -21.57 17.69 -3.34
N THR A 67 -22.78 17.13 -3.32
CA THR A 67 -23.89 17.66 -2.52
C THR A 67 -23.75 17.35 -1.02
N LYS A 68 -23.01 16.30 -0.63
CA LYS A 68 -22.65 15.95 0.77
C LYS A 68 -21.37 15.12 0.85
N ASN A 69 -20.59 15.32 1.93
CA ASN A 69 -19.46 14.51 2.42
C ASN A 69 -18.86 13.58 1.36
N VAL A 70 -18.35 14.17 0.28
CA VAL A 70 -17.79 13.41 -0.82
C VAL A 70 -16.54 12.74 -0.28
N PRO A 71 -16.46 11.39 -0.24
CA PRO A 71 -15.18 10.76 0.05
C PRO A 71 -14.20 11.27 -1.02
N ILE A 72 -12.99 11.64 -0.61
CA ILE A 72 -11.92 12.01 -1.54
C ILE A 72 -11.72 10.79 -2.44
N MET A 73 -12.38 10.78 -3.60
CA MET A 73 -12.24 9.69 -4.54
C MET A 73 -10.81 9.79 -5.05
N PRO A 74 -9.96 8.77 -4.83
CA PRO A 74 -8.54 8.90 -5.09
C PRO A 74 -8.30 8.85 -6.60
N HIS A 75 -8.37 10.00 -7.27
CA HIS A 75 -7.84 10.33 -8.61
C HIS A 75 -7.97 9.30 -9.75
N ARG A 76 -8.75 8.23 -9.60
CA ARG A 76 -8.94 7.23 -10.64
C ARG A 76 -10.11 7.67 -11.51
N PRO A 77 -9.90 7.87 -12.82
CA PRO A 77 -11.03 7.91 -13.74
C PRO A 77 -11.73 6.55 -13.65
N MET A 78 -12.92 6.53 -13.07
CA MET A 78 -13.78 5.38 -13.15
C MET A 78 -14.57 5.51 -14.45
N GLU A 79 -14.20 4.72 -15.46
CA GLU A 79 -14.88 4.65 -16.76
C GLU A 79 -16.37 4.26 -16.63
N GLY A 80 -16.77 3.72 -15.46
CA GLY A 80 -18.16 3.40 -15.13
C GLY A 80 -18.30 2.72 -13.76
N CYS A 81 -19.53 2.32 -13.42
CA CYS A 81 -19.84 1.60 -12.17
C CYS A 81 -19.31 0.15 -12.15
N THR A 82 -18.87 -0.37 -13.30
CA THR A 82 -18.48 -1.77 -13.49
C THR A 82 -17.19 -2.18 -12.80
N TYR A 83 -16.38 -1.20 -12.37
CA TYR A 83 -15.14 -1.46 -11.63
C TYR A 83 -15.41 -2.18 -10.30
N CYS A 84 -16.50 -1.82 -9.62
CA CYS A 84 -16.95 -2.47 -8.38
C CYS A 84 -18.23 -3.31 -8.59
N HIS A 85 -19.10 -2.92 -9.53
CA HIS A 85 -20.34 -3.64 -9.83
C HIS A 85 -20.13 -4.59 -11.01
N THR A 86 -19.87 -5.86 -10.72
CA THR A 86 -19.94 -6.89 -11.75
C THR A 86 -21.40 -7.03 -12.19
N PRO A 87 -21.73 -6.84 -13.49
CA PRO A 87 -23.06 -7.16 -13.97
C PRO A 87 -23.29 -8.66 -13.71
N GLN A 88 -24.35 -8.98 -12.96
CA GLN A 88 -24.80 -10.35 -12.84
C GLN A 88 -25.17 -10.79 -14.26
N GLU A 89 -24.54 -11.84 -14.78
CA GLU A 89 -24.99 -12.47 -16.01
C GLU A 89 -26.45 -12.86 -15.78
N THR A 90 -27.37 -12.19 -16.46
CA THR A 90 -28.76 -12.61 -16.49
C THR A 90 -28.77 -13.92 -17.27
N GLU A 91 -28.81 -15.05 -16.56
CA GLU A 91 -29.25 -16.31 -17.12
C GLU A 91 -30.74 -16.13 -17.51
N ASN A 92 -30.97 -15.80 -18.78
CA ASN A 92 -32.08 -16.21 -19.65
C ASN A 92 -32.12 -15.39 -20.95
#